data_AF-A0A8R7V192-F1
#
_entry.id   AF-A0A8R7V192-F1
#
_cell.length_a   1.000
_cell.length_b   1.000
_cell.length_c   1.000
_cell.angle_alpha   90.00
_cell.angle_beta   90.00
_cell.angle_gamma   90.00
#
_symmetry.space_group_name_H-M   'P 1'
#
loop_
_entity.id
_entity.type
_entity.pdbx_description
1 polymer ?
#
loop_
_entity_poly.entity_id
_entity_poly.type
_entity_poly.pdbx_seq_one_letter_code
_entity_poly.pdbx_strand_id
1 'polypeptide(L)'
;MRDLSKYILLLATLVATVTYAAGFNPPGGVWQDTDDAAGRLAGDSIIRTTSYRRYLVFYYCNATAFASSLVVIVLVLFLALL
;
A
#
# COMPACT_ATOMS: atom_id res chain seq x y z
N MET A 1 -10.36 -17.60 21.54
CA MET A 1 -10.69 -16.28 20.97
C MET A 1 -9.56 -15.28 21.10
N ARG A 2 -8.91 -15.10 22.27
CA ARG A 2 -7.81 -14.12 22.45
C ARG A 2 -6.58 -14.34 21.56
N ASP A 3 -6.20 -15.59 21.26
CA ASP A 3 -5.03 -15.85 20.43
C ASP A 3 -5.27 -15.54 18.95
N LEU A 4 -6.49 -15.75 18.46
CA LEU A 4 -6.87 -15.37 17.10
C LEU A 4 -6.74 -13.85 16.89
N SER A 5 -7.17 -13.04 17.86
CA SER A 5 -7.02 -11.58 17.80
C SER A 5 -5.55 -11.14 17.71
N LYS A 6 -4.63 -11.82 18.41
CA LYS A 6 -3.18 -11.54 18.33
C LYS A 6 -2.65 -11.82 16.92
N TYR A 7 -3.00 -12.95 16.32
CA TYR A 7 -2.59 -13.29 14.95
C TYR A 7 -3.18 -12.32 13.92
N ILE A 8 -4.45 -11.94 14.07
CA ILE A 8 -5.10 -10.95 13.19
C ILE A 8 -4.40 -9.59 13.29
N LEU A 9 -4.09 -9.11 14.50
CA LEU A 9 -3.40 -7.84 14.68
C LEU A 9 -1.99 -7.87 14.08
N LEU A 10 -1.27 -8.98 14.24
CA LEU A 10 0.05 -9.18 13.64
C LEU A 10 -0.03 -9.16 12.12
N LEU A 11 -0.98 -9.90 11.52
CA LEU A 11 -1.17 -9.91 10.08
C LEU A 11 -1.59 -8.53 9.56
N ALA A 12 -2.49 -7.83 10.25
CA ALA A 12 -2.95 -6.51 9.84
C ALA A 12 -1.81 -5.47 9.90
N THR A 13 -0.98 -5.49 10.94
CA THR A 13 0.20 -4.62 11.01
C THR A 13 1.24 -4.96 9.94
N LEU A 14 1.42 -6.24 9.62
CA LEU A 14 2.26 -6.66 8.49
C LEU A 14 1.72 -6.12 7.15
N VAL A 15 0.42 -6.25 6.88
CA VAL A 15 -0.19 -5.71 5.67
C VAL A 15 -0.04 -4.20 5.61
N ALA A 16 -0.29 -3.50 6.72
CA ALA A 16 -0.15 -2.04 6.81
C ALA A 16 1.28 -1.59 6.47
N THR A 17 2.29 -2.26 7.03
CA THR A 17 3.71 -1.91 6.79
C THR A 17 4.16 -2.22 5.37
N VAL A 18 3.79 -3.38 4.82
CA VAL A 18 4.13 -3.76 3.44
C VAL A 18 3.47 -2.82 2.42
N THR A 19 2.20 -2.47 2.61
CA THR A 19 1.48 -1.55 1.71
C THR A 19 1.98 -0.12 1.83
N TYR A 20 2.30 0.35 3.06
CA TYR A 20 2.97 1.63 3.26
C TYR A 20 4.31 1.71 2.51
N ALA A 21 5.17 0.71 2.66
CA ALA A 21 6.46 0.68 1.97
C ALA A 21 6.31 0.64 0.43
N ALA A 22 5.35 -0.14 -0.06
CA ALA A 22 5.05 -0.26 -1.49
C ALA A 22 4.48 1.04 -2.09
N GLY A 23 3.83 1.89 -1.28
CA GLY A 23 3.37 3.20 -1.72
C GLY A 23 4.51 4.14 -2.13
N PHE A 24 5.65 4.07 -1.45
CA PHE A 24 6.86 4.84 -1.79
C PHE A 24 7.73 4.15 -2.84
N ASN A 25 7.66 2.83 -2.92
CA ASN A 25 8.43 2.02 -3.86
C ASN A 25 7.48 1.17 -4.73
N PRO A 26 6.78 1.79 -5.70
CA PRO A 26 5.90 1.05 -6.59
C PRO A 26 6.69 0.05 -7.44
N PRO A 27 6.04 -1.00 -7.97
CA PRO A 27 6.69 -1.97 -8.84
C PRO A 27 7.29 -1.27 -10.06
N GLY A 28 8.56 -1.57 -10.34
CA GLY A 28 9.35 -0.90 -11.39
C GLY A 28 9.99 0.41 -10.94
N GLY A 29 9.70 0.90 -9.73
CA GLY A 29 10.29 2.09 -9.14
C GLY A 29 9.67 3.40 -9.64
N VAL A 30 10.38 4.48 -9.37
CA VAL A 30 10.04 5.84 -9.78
C VAL A 30 11.14 6.42 -10.66
N TRP A 31 10.76 7.32 -11.57
CA TRP A 31 11.72 8.07 -12.37
C TRP A 31 12.60 8.93 -11.46
N GLN A 32 13.91 8.94 -11.72
CA GLN A 32 14.89 9.73 -10.94
C GLN A 32 15.17 11.11 -11.56
N ASP A 33 14.79 11.29 -12.83
CA ASP A 33 15.02 12.49 -13.61
C ASP A 33 13.70 13.02 -14.17
N THR A 34 13.69 14.29 -14.53
CA THR A 34 12.54 14.98 -15.14
C THR A 34 12.76 15.11 -16.64
N ASP A 35 11.76 14.73 -17.43
CA ASP A 35 11.84 14.74 -18.88
C ASP A 35 10.54 15.33 -19.44
N ASP A 36 10.62 16.61 -19.79
CA ASP A 36 9.50 17.39 -20.33
C ASP A 36 9.01 16.85 -21.68
N ALA A 37 9.90 16.28 -22.51
CA ALA A 37 9.53 15.75 -23.82
C ALA A 37 8.68 14.47 -23.71
N ALA A 38 8.95 13.65 -22.68
CA ALA A 38 8.17 12.47 -22.35
C ALA A 38 7.01 12.75 -21.37
N GLY A 39 6.88 13.99 -20.87
CA GLY A 39 5.83 14.38 -19.93
C GLY A 39 5.90 13.66 -18.58
N ARG A 40 7.11 13.38 -18.07
CA ARG A 40 7.34 12.69 -16.79
C ARG A 40 8.20 13.52 -15.85
N LEU A 41 7.86 13.50 -14.57
CA LEU A 41 8.62 14.16 -13.51
C LEU A 41 9.40 13.14 -12.68
N ALA A 42 10.49 13.58 -12.05
CA ALA A 42 11.15 12.78 -11.03
C ALA A 42 10.15 12.45 -9.90
N GLY A 43 10.09 11.17 -9.50
CA GLY A 43 9.11 10.65 -8.56
C GLY A 43 7.87 10.03 -9.21
N ASP A 44 7.62 10.25 -10.50
CA ASP A 44 6.53 9.55 -11.19
C ASP A 44 6.77 8.05 -11.24
N SER A 45 5.73 7.26 -10.98
CA SER A 45 5.82 5.80 -11.05
C SER A 45 6.12 5.32 -12.47
N ILE A 46 7.16 4.49 -12.63
CA ILE A 46 7.57 3.95 -13.94
C ILE A 46 6.46 3.06 -14.53
N ILE A 47 5.72 2.32 -13.69
CA ILE A 47 4.61 1.49 -14.16
C ILE A 47 3.42 2.32 -14.66
N ARG A 48 3.26 3.57 -14.21
CA ARG A 48 2.23 4.48 -14.71
C ARG A 48 2.44 4.81 -16.18
N THR A 49 3.68 5.06 -16.60
CA THR A 49 4.03 5.41 -17.98
C THR A 49 4.21 4.18 -18.87
N THR A 50 4.69 3.06 -18.34
CA THR A 50 4.91 1.82 -19.12
C THR A 50 3.66 0.94 -19.25
N SER A 51 2.79 0.90 -18.22
CA SER A 51 1.58 0.09 -18.24
C SER A 51 0.51 0.62 -17.27
N TYR A 52 -0.26 1.61 -17.73
CA TYR A 52 -1.28 2.28 -16.92
C TYR A 52 -2.29 1.32 -16.27
N ARG A 53 -2.70 0.25 -16.97
CA ARG A 53 -3.63 -0.76 -16.41
C ARG A 53 -3.05 -1.47 -15.19
N ARG A 54 -1.76 -1.84 -15.23
CA ARG A 54 -1.10 -2.51 -14.09
C ARG A 54 -0.88 -1.54 -12.93
N TYR A 55 -0.56 -0.28 -13.25
CA TYR A 55 -0.49 0.79 -12.25
C TYR A 55 -1.81 0.93 -11.48
N LEU A 56 -2.95 0.99 -12.18
CA LEU A 56 -4.26 1.11 -11.52
C LEU A 56 -4.56 -0.08 -10.61
N VAL A 57 -4.33 -1.31 -11.09
CA VAL A 57 -4.53 -2.52 -10.28
C VAL A 57 -3.67 -2.47 -9.02
N PHE A 58 -2.37 -2.18 -9.16
CA PHE A 58 -1.48 -2.04 -8.02
C PHE A 58 -1.96 -0.96 -7.05
N TYR A 59 -2.23 0.24 -7.55
CA TYR A 59 -2.63 1.39 -6.75
C TYR A 59 -3.89 1.12 -5.92
N TYR A 60 -4.95 0.62 -6.56
CA TYR A 60 -6.21 0.36 -5.87
C TYR A 60 -6.14 -0.84 -4.93
N CYS A 61 -5.52 -1.95 -5.34
CA CYS A 61 -5.36 -3.11 -4.46
C CYS A 61 -4.48 -2.77 -3.25
N ASN A 62 -3.40 -2.02 -3.45
CA ASN A 62 -2.50 -1.65 -2.35
C ASN A 62 -3.16 -0.66 -1.38
N ALA A 63 -3.85 0.37 -1.90
CA ALA A 63 -4.57 1.35 -1.08
C ALA A 63 -5.70 0.72 -0.27
N THR A 64 -6.48 -0.18 -0.88
CA THR A 64 -7.56 -0.91 -0.19
C THR A 64 -7.03 -1.87 0.86
N ALA A 65 -5.91 -2.56 0.59
CA ALA A 65 -5.23 -3.41 1.58
C ALA A 65 -4.71 -2.58 2.77
N PHE A 66 -4.11 -1.41 2.52
CA PHE A 66 -3.68 -0.50 3.59
C PHE A 66 -4.87 -0.02 4.43
N ALA A 67 -5.91 0.52 3.80
CA ALA A 67 -7.10 1.02 4.50
C ALA A 67 -7.81 -0.08 5.31
N SER A 68 -8.03 -1.25 4.71
CA SER A 68 -8.66 -2.38 5.39
C SER A 68 -7.82 -2.88 6.57
N SER A 69 -6.49 -2.89 6.45
CA SER A 69 -5.61 -3.28 7.56
C SER A 69 -5.72 -2.34 8.75
N LEU A 70 -5.82 -1.02 8.52
CA LEU A 70 -6.04 -0.03 9.57
C LEU A 70 -7.40 -0.20 10.25
N VAL A 71 -8.46 -0.44 9.46
CA VAL A 71 -9.80 -0.72 10.00
C VAL A 71 -9.76 -1.95 10.90
N VAL A 72 -9.11 -3.04 10.47
CA VAL A 72 -8.97 -4.26 11.28
C VAL A 72 -8.19 -3.99 12.57
N ILE A 73 -7.07 -3.25 12.50
CA ILE A 73 -6.30 -2.87 13.69
C ILE A 73 -7.19 -2.12 14.69
N VAL A 74 -7.90 -1.08 14.24
CA VAL A 74 -8.78 -0.28 15.10
C VAL A 74 -9.90 -1.13 15.69
N LEU A 75 -10.56 -1.98 14.90
CA LEU A 75 -11.63 -2.86 15.37
C LEU A 75 -11.13 -3.87 16.42
N VAL A 76 -9.97 -4.48 16.20
CA VAL A 76 -9.37 -5.43 17.16
C VAL A 76 -8.97 -4.72 18.45
N LEU A 77 -8.43 -3.50 18.37
CA LEU A 77 -8.09 -2.69 19.54
C LEU A 77 -9.34 -2.30 20.34
N PHE A 78 -10.40 -1.83 19.69
CA PHE A 78 -11.66 -1.51 20.34
C PHE A 78 -12.28 -2.74 21.04
N LEU A 79 -12.30 -3.89 20.36
CA LEU A 79 -12.83 -5.13 20.91
C LEU A 79 -11.96 -5.68 22.07
N ALA A 80 -10.67 -5.38 22.10
CA ALA A 80 -9.78 -5.80 23.17
C ALA A 80 -9.82 -4.88 24.40
N LEU A 81 -10.24 -3.62 24.22
CA LEU A 81 -10.37 -2.62 25.28
C LEU A 81 -11.75 -2.61 25.94
N LEU A 82 -12.76 -3.19 25.29
CA LEU A 82 -14.10 -3.43 25.82
C LEU A 82 -14.19 -4.78 26.55
#